data_AF-A0A375HAC7-F1
#
_entry.id   AF-A0A375HAC7-F1
#
_cell.length_a   1.000
_cell.length_b   1.000
_cell.length_c   1.000
_cell.angle_alpha   90.00
_cell.angle_beta   90.00
_cell.angle_gamma   90.00
#
_symmetry.space_group_name_H-M   'P 1'
#
loop_
_entity.id
_entity.type
_entity.pdbx_description
1 polymer ?
#
loop_
_entity_poly.entity_id
_entity_poly.type
_entity_poly.pdbx_seq_one_letter_code
_entity_poly.pdbx_strand_id
1 'polypeptide(L)'
;MYARGMTLREIQAFLAEQYGTEVSPEFISSVTDAVMDEVTAWQARPLEVMYPVVFFDALRVKMREDGVVRNKAVYLALGVLPDGTRDILGLWIETTEGAKFWMKVFNDLKTRGTQDILIAVTDGLKSR
;
A
#
# COMPACT_ATOMS: atom_id res chain seq x y z
N MET A 1 4.43 14.87 2.55
CA MET A 1 3.66 15.44 3.67
C MET A 1 2.31 14.76 3.84
N TYR A 2 1.55 14.53 2.77
CA TYR A 2 0.35 13.67 2.80
C TYR A 2 0.66 12.23 3.25
N ALA A 3 1.75 11.64 2.73
CA ALA A 3 2.25 10.32 3.15
C ALA A 3 2.70 10.23 4.63
N ARG A 4 2.82 11.35 5.34
CA ARG A 4 3.08 11.40 6.79
C ARG A 4 1.80 11.59 7.62
N GLY A 5 0.62 11.51 6.99
CA GLY A 5 -0.68 11.62 7.66
C GLY A 5 -1.14 13.06 7.95
N MET A 6 -0.47 14.06 7.38
CA MET A 6 -0.88 15.46 7.52
C MET A 6 -2.15 15.71 6.69
N THR A 7 -3.12 16.39 7.28
CA THR A 7 -4.34 16.86 6.61
C THR A 7 -4.00 17.95 5.58
N LEU A 8 -4.88 18.14 4.57
CA LEU A 8 -4.72 19.16 3.54
C LEU A 8 -4.42 20.57 4.12
N ARG A 9 -5.05 20.92 5.25
CA ARG A 9 -4.81 22.20 5.95
C ARG A 9 -3.43 22.29 6.57
N GLU A 10 -2.91 21.19 7.14
CA GLU A 10 -1.57 21.17 7.73
C GLU A 10 -0.48 21.25 6.67
N ILE A 11 -0.73 20.67 5.48
CA ILE A 11 0.18 20.78 4.34
C ILE A 11 0.18 22.22 3.79
N GLN A 12 -1.00 22.83 3.67
CA GLN A 12 -1.14 24.24 3.29
C GLN A 12 -0.39 25.17 4.24
N ALA A 13 -0.60 25.01 5.55
CA ALA A 13 0.06 25.82 6.56
C ALA A 13 1.59 25.65 6.50
N PHE A 14 2.07 24.41 6.36
CA PHE A 14 3.51 24.14 6.23
C PHE A 14 4.13 24.79 4.99
N LEU A 15 3.47 24.71 3.83
CA LEU A 15 3.99 25.26 2.57
C LEU A 15 3.97 26.80 2.57
N ALA A 16 2.95 27.41 3.17
CA ALA A 16 2.91 28.85 3.37
C ALA A 16 4.00 29.34 4.33
N GLU A 17 4.26 28.60 5.42
CA GLU A 17 5.22 28.98 6.46
C GLU A 17 6.69 28.78 6.06
N GLN A 18 7.03 27.69 5.35
CA GLN A 18 8.41 27.44 4.89
C GLN A 18 8.75 28.09 3.55
N TYR A 19 7.80 28.18 2.62
CA TYR A 19 8.08 28.56 1.23
C TYR A 19 7.31 29.80 0.76
N GLY A 20 6.55 30.46 1.65
CA GLY A 20 5.84 31.70 1.35
C GLY A 20 4.81 31.60 0.23
N THR A 21 4.40 30.38 -0.12
CA THR A 21 3.52 30.11 -1.27
C THR A 21 2.16 29.62 -0.76
N GLU A 22 1.10 30.35 -1.10
CA GLU A 22 -0.27 29.86 -0.89
C GLU A 22 -0.63 28.84 -1.96
N VAL A 23 -0.81 27.60 -1.54
CA VAL A 23 -1.14 26.48 -2.42
C VAL A 23 -2.59 26.10 -2.19
N SER A 24 -3.46 26.12 -3.21
CA SER A 24 -4.89 25.84 -3.02
C SER A 24 -5.15 24.36 -2.70
N PRO A 25 -6.26 24.01 -2.02
CA PRO A 25 -6.63 22.61 -1.76
C PRO A 25 -6.82 21.83 -3.07
N GLU A 26 -7.29 22.49 -4.14
CA GLU A 26 -7.39 21.89 -5.47
C GLU A 26 -6.02 21.55 -6.05
N PHE A 27 -4.98 22.37 -5.81
CA PHE A 27 -3.62 22.06 -6.24
C PHE A 27 -3.04 20.87 -5.48
N ILE A 28 -3.25 20.76 -4.17
CA ILE A 28 -2.81 19.58 -3.39
C ILE A 28 -3.59 18.32 -3.81
N SER A 29 -4.88 18.44 -4.11
CA SER A 29 -5.67 17.35 -4.70
C SER A 29 -5.11 16.95 -6.06
N SER A 30 -4.81 17.90 -6.95
CA SER A 30 -4.27 17.63 -8.29
C SER A 30 -2.88 16.96 -8.27
N VAL A 31 -2.05 17.30 -7.26
CA VAL A 31 -0.77 16.62 -7.02
C VAL A 31 -0.99 15.21 -6.50
N THR A 32 -2.02 14.99 -5.67
CA THR A 32 -2.39 13.64 -5.21
C THR A 32 -2.89 12.80 -6.38
N ASP A 33 -3.70 13.38 -7.27
CA ASP A 33 -4.19 12.75 -8.50
C ASP A 33 -3.03 12.44 -9.47
N ALA A 34 -2.05 13.32 -9.59
CA ALA A 34 -0.85 13.06 -10.40
C ALA A 34 -0.02 11.87 -9.90
N VAL A 35 -0.05 11.59 -8.59
CA VAL A 35 0.63 10.43 -7.99
C VAL A 35 -0.24 9.16 -8.09
N MET A 36 -1.55 9.28 -8.35
CA MET A 36 -2.41 8.10 -8.52
C MET A 36 -1.99 7.25 -9.71
N ASP A 37 -1.61 7.86 -10.82
CA ASP A 37 -1.11 7.14 -11.99
C ASP A 37 0.18 6.38 -11.66
N GLU A 38 1.10 7.00 -10.92
CA GLU A 38 2.33 6.35 -10.45
C GLU A 38 2.03 5.20 -9.48
N VAL A 39 1.07 5.38 -8.58
CA VAL A 39 0.63 4.34 -7.64
C VAL A 39 0.00 3.17 -8.39
N THR A 40 -0.86 3.44 -9.38
CA THR A 40 -1.44 2.40 -10.22
C THR A 40 -0.38 1.68 -11.04
N ALA A 41 0.58 2.40 -11.62
CA ALA A 41 1.70 1.81 -12.33
C ALA A 41 2.58 0.95 -11.40
N TRP A 42 2.87 1.42 -10.19
CA TRP A 42 3.63 0.68 -9.18
C TRP A 42 2.89 -0.56 -8.69
N GLN A 43 1.56 -0.48 -8.51
CA GLN A 43 0.72 -1.64 -8.13
C GLN A 43 0.62 -2.68 -9.24
N ALA A 44 0.69 -2.27 -10.51
CA ALA A 44 0.64 -3.17 -11.66
C ALA A 44 2.03 -3.62 -12.16
N ARG A 45 3.12 -3.13 -11.53
CA ARG A 45 4.48 -3.39 -12.01
C ARG A 45 4.80 -4.89 -12.07
N PRO A 46 5.60 -5.34 -13.05
CA PRO A 46 6.06 -6.71 -13.07
C PRO A 46 6.92 -7.02 -11.84
N LEU A 47 6.82 -8.25 -11.35
CA LEU A 47 7.59 -8.76 -10.23
C LEU A 47 8.63 -9.76 -10.70
N GLU A 48 9.62 -10.00 -9.84
CA GLU A 48 10.54 -11.11 -10.01
C GLU A 48 9.83 -12.46 -10.04
N VAL A 49 10.42 -13.38 -10.81
CA VAL A 49 9.90 -14.73 -11.01
C VAL A 49 9.95 -15.56 -9.73
N MET A 50 10.89 -15.28 -8.82
CA MET A 50 11.08 -16.04 -7.59
C MET A 50 11.51 -15.12 -6.44
N TYR A 51 10.90 -15.34 -5.27
CA TYR A 51 11.30 -14.70 -4.02
C TYR A 51 11.71 -15.75 -2.97
N PRO A 52 12.92 -15.70 -2.42
CA PRO A 52 13.33 -16.59 -1.34
C PRO A 52 12.43 -16.52 -0.10
N VAL A 53 12.00 -15.32 0.29
CA VAL A 53 11.11 -15.12 1.44
C VAL A 53 10.11 -14.03 1.12
N VAL A 54 8.83 -14.27 1.44
CA VAL A 54 7.78 -13.25 1.41
C VAL A 54 7.06 -13.22 2.75
N PHE A 55 6.96 -12.05 3.35
CA PHE A 55 6.19 -11.80 4.56
C PHE A 55 4.83 -11.24 4.18
N PHE A 56 3.77 -11.83 4.74
CA PHE A 56 2.40 -11.35 4.64
C PHE A 56 1.94 -10.88 6.00
N ASP A 57 1.58 -9.60 6.08
CA ASP A 57 1.21 -8.92 7.33
C ASP A 57 0.03 -7.97 7.10
N ALA A 58 -0.58 -7.48 8.19
CA ALA A 58 -1.69 -6.56 8.18
C ALA A 58 -1.50 -5.42 9.18
N LEU A 59 -1.49 -4.18 8.69
CA LEU A 59 -1.45 -2.97 9.50
C LEU A 59 -2.87 -2.46 9.74
N ARG A 60 -3.22 -2.17 11.00
CA ARG A 60 -4.50 -1.52 11.34
C ARG A 60 -4.35 -0.01 11.24
N VAL A 61 -5.04 0.60 10.27
CA VAL A 61 -4.97 2.04 10.00
C VAL A 61 -6.36 2.65 10.20
N LYS A 62 -6.41 3.79 10.91
CA LYS A 62 -7.63 4.62 11.01
C LYS A 62 -7.81 5.38 9.70
N MET A 63 -8.86 5.06 8.96
CA MET A 63 -9.18 5.72 7.69
C MET A 63 -10.57 6.36 7.79
N ARG A 64 -10.72 7.57 7.23
CA ARG A 64 -12.02 8.24 7.11
C ARG A 64 -12.67 7.80 5.81
N GLU A 65 -13.88 7.27 5.90
CA GLU A 65 -14.71 6.84 4.77
C GLU A 65 -16.15 7.28 5.06
N ASP A 66 -16.79 7.94 4.09
CA ASP A 66 -18.15 8.49 4.22
C ASP A 66 -18.36 9.35 5.48
N GLY A 67 -17.35 10.15 5.83
CA GLY A 67 -17.38 11.02 7.01
C GLY A 67 -17.13 10.32 8.35
N VAL A 68 -17.01 9.00 8.38
CA VAL A 68 -16.77 8.21 9.61
C VAL A 68 -15.34 7.65 9.62
N VAL A 69 -14.64 7.76 10.75
CA VAL A 69 -13.33 7.13 10.93
C VAL A 69 -13.52 5.68 11.35
N ARG A 70 -13.03 4.74 10.52
CA ARG A 70 -13.06 3.31 10.78
C ARG A 70 -11.65 2.74 10.82
N ASN A 71 -11.43 1.73 11.66
CA ASN A 71 -10.20 0.95 11.62
C ASN A 71 -10.28 -0.04 10.45
N LYS A 72 -9.42 0.14 9.43
CA LYS A 72 -9.28 -0.79 8.31
C LYS A 72 -7.98 -1.58 8.44
N ALA A 73 -7.97 -2.80 7.91
CA ALA A 73 -6.75 -3.58 7.75
C ALA A 73 -6.15 -3.28 6.37
N VAL A 74 -4.86 -2.92 6.37
CA VAL A 74 -4.04 -2.81 5.17
C VAL A 74 -3.09 -4.00 5.16
N TYR A 75 -3.36 -4.94 4.29
CA TYR A 75 -2.53 -6.11 4.10
C TYR A 75 -1.37 -5.76 3.18
N LEU A 76 -0.19 -6.30 3.46
CA LEU A 76 1.01 -6.06 2.68
C LEU A 76 1.77 -7.36 2.43
N ALA A 77 2.44 -7.41 1.29
CA ALA A 77 3.40 -8.45 0.95
C ALA A 77 4.79 -7.82 0.84
N LEU A 78 5.72 -8.23 1.70
CA LEU A 78 7.11 -7.78 1.69
C LEU A 78 7.99 -8.94 1.19
N GLY A 79 8.51 -8.81 -0.01
CA GLY A 79 9.45 -9.76 -0.59
C GLY A 79 10.89 -9.45 -0.21
N VAL A 80 11.69 -10.50 -0.06
CA VAL A 80 13.15 -10.41 0.04
C VAL A 80 13.72 -11.00 -1.24
N LEU A 81 14.58 -10.26 -1.92
CA LEU A 81 15.28 -10.67 -3.13
C LEU A 81 16.48 -11.58 -2.79
N PRO A 82 17.05 -12.31 -3.78
CA PRO A 82 18.21 -13.17 -3.57
C PRO A 82 19.45 -12.46 -3.00
N ASP A 83 19.59 -11.16 -3.25
CA ASP A 83 20.66 -10.32 -2.71
C ASP A 83 20.38 -9.80 -1.28
N GLY A 84 19.22 -10.12 -0.72
CA GLY A 84 18.78 -9.68 0.60
C GLY A 84 18.04 -8.33 0.61
N THR A 85 17.89 -7.67 -0.54
CA THR A 85 17.13 -6.42 -0.67
C THR A 85 15.65 -6.68 -0.41
N ARG A 86 14.98 -5.75 0.28
CA ARG A 86 13.55 -5.86 0.59
C ARG A 86 12.73 -5.00 -0.36
N ASP A 87 11.63 -5.56 -0.86
CA ASP A 87 10.68 -4.84 -1.71
C ASP A 87 9.23 -5.06 -1.24
N ILE A 88 8.42 -4.01 -1.29
CA ILE A 88 6.97 -4.12 -1.04
C ILE A 88 6.32 -4.53 -2.35
N LEU A 89 5.85 -5.77 -2.40
CA LEU A 89 5.22 -6.33 -3.58
C LEU A 89 3.84 -5.72 -3.76
N GLY A 90 3.05 -5.59 -2.69
CA GLY A 90 1.72 -5.00 -2.81
C GLY A 90 1.11 -4.59 -1.49
N LEU A 91 0.06 -3.78 -1.63
CA LEU A 91 -0.77 -3.29 -0.54
C LEU A 91 -2.24 -3.50 -0.92
N TRP A 92 -3.02 -4.09 -0.04
CA TRP A 92 -4.44 -4.33 -0.26
C TRP A 92 -5.23 -3.90 0.96
N ILE A 93 -6.29 -3.11 0.74
CA ILE A 93 -7.19 -2.68 1.79
C ILE A 93 -8.45 -3.52 1.68
N GLU A 94 -8.82 -4.21 2.75
CA GLU A 94 -10.03 -5.02 2.77
C GLU A 94 -10.74 -4.91 4.12
N THR A 95 -12.06 -4.98 4.08
CA THR A 95 -12.91 -4.86 5.27
C THR A 95 -13.02 -6.17 6.07
N THR A 96 -12.92 -7.31 5.39
CA THR A 96 -13.02 -8.65 5.99
C THR A 96 -11.89 -9.55 5.53
N GLU A 97 -11.20 -10.18 6.49
CA GLU A 97 -10.19 -11.21 6.22
C GLU A 97 -10.87 -12.56 5.92
N GLY A 98 -10.43 -13.25 4.86
CA GLY A 98 -10.90 -14.60 4.55
C GLY A 98 -10.16 -15.23 3.38
N ALA A 99 -10.38 -16.52 3.15
CA ALA A 99 -9.68 -17.29 2.13
C ALA A 99 -9.77 -16.68 0.71
N LYS A 100 -10.93 -16.11 0.36
CA LYS A 100 -11.13 -15.45 -0.95
C LYS A 100 -10.23 -14.23 -1.15
N PHE A 101 -9.98 -13.47 -0.08
CA PHE A 101 -9.09 -12.32 -0.12
C PHE A 101 -7.65 -12.76 -0.40
N TRP A 102 -7.15 -13.75 0.36
CA TRP A 102 -5.79 -14.25 0.16
C TRP A 102 -5.59 -14.89 -1.21
N MET A 103 -6.59 -15.60 -1.73
CA MET A 103 -6.58 -16.08 -3.12
C MET A 103 -6.46 -14.93 -4.14
N LYS A 104 -7.12 -13.79 -3.91
CA LYS A 104 -6.98 -12.60 -4.75
C LYS A 104 -5.55 -12.06 -4.69
N VAL A 105 -4.96 -11.95 -3.50
CA VAL A 105 -3.57 -11.50 -3.29
C VAL A 105 -2.58 -12.40 -4.03
N PHE A 106 -2.67 -13.72 -3.86
CA PHE A 106 -1.75 -14.65 -4.54
C PHE A 106 -1.93 -14.66 -6.06
N ASN A 107 -3.17 -14.55 -6.55
CA ASN A 107 -3.42 -14.44 -7.99
C ASN A 107 -2.87 -13.13 -8.57
N ASP A 108 -2.95 -12.02 -7.83
CA ASP A 108 -2.37 -10.74 -8.24
C ASP A 108 -0.85 -10.86 -8.38
N LEU A 109 -0.15 -11.37 -7.35
CA LEU A 109 1.30 -11.61 -7.40
C LEU A 109 1.69 -12.50 -8.59
N LYS A 110 0.93 -13.57 -8.83
CA LYS A 110 1.16 -14.49 -9.95
C LYS A 110 0.97 -13.81 -11.31
N THR A 111 -0.10 -13.01 -11.46
CA THR A 111 -0.41 -12.30 -12.70
C THR A 111 0.67 -11.28 -13.05
N ARG A 112 1.33 -10.69 -12.03
CA ARG A 112 2.45 -9.77 -12.21
C ARG A 112 3.80 -10.45 -12.43
N GLY A 113 3.87 -11.78 -12.45
CA GLY A 113 5.08 -12.52 -12.87
C GLY A 113 5.70 -13.43 -11.82
N THR A 114 5.27 -13.39 -10.55
CA THR A 114 5.81 -14.28 -9.52
C THR A 114 5.37 -15.72 -9.76
N GLN A 115 6.34 -16.62 -9.88
CA GLN A 115 6.10 -18.05 -10.11
C GLN A 115 6.37 -18.88 -8.86
N ASP A 116 7.34 -18.46 -8.03
CA ASP A 116 7.76 -19.23 -6.87
C ASP A 116 8.06 -18.35 -5.64
N ILE A 117 7.68 -18.85 -4.47
CA ILE A 117 7.94 -18.25 -3.17
C ILE A 117 8.45 -19.38 -2.27
N LEU A 118 9.73 -19.39 -1.94
CA LEU A 118 10.32 -20.53 -1.23
C LEU A 118 9.85 -20.59 0.22
N ILE A 119 9.71 -19.43 0.87
CA ILE A 119 9.22 -19.31 2.25
C ILE A 119 8.17 -18.20 2.31
N ALA A 120 6.94 -18.57 2.64
CA ALA A 120 5.88 -17.62 2.98
C ALA A 120 5.75 -17.53 4.52
N VAL A 121 5.96 -16.33 5.07
CA VAL A 121 5.81 -16.05 6.50
C VAL A 121 4.51 -15.27 6.70
N THR A 122 3.64 -15.74 7.60
CA THR A 122 2.32 -15.15 7.81
C THR A 122 2.00 -15.09 9.29
N ASP A 123 1.48 -13.97 9.79
CA ASP A 123 0.93 -13.93 11.15
C ASP A 123 -0.53 -14.40 11.13
N GLY A 124 -0.73 -15.71 11.37
CA GLY A 124 -2.03 -16.26 11.75
C GLY A 124 -3.16 -16.14 10.73
N LEU A 125 -2.91 -16.46 9.45
CA LEU A 125 -3.99 -16.60 8.45
C LEU A 125 -5.08 -17.54 8.96
N LYS A 126 -6.27 -17.01 9.24
CA LYS A 126 -7.42 -17.85 9.63
C LYS A 126 -7.92 -18.62 8.41
N SER A 127 -7.52 -19.89 8.30
CA SER A 127 -7.87 -20.78 7.19
C SER A 127 -9.28 -21.41 7.31
N ARG A 128 -10.24 -20.77 7.97
CA ARG A 128 -11.55 -21.36 8.27
C ARG A 128 -12.70 -20.54 7.74
#